data_AF-A0A940CXV3-F1
#
_entry.id   AF-A0A940CXV3-F1
#
_cell.length_a   1.000
_cell.length_b   1.000
_cell.length_c   1.000
_cell.angle_alpha   90.00
_cell.angle_beta   90.00
_cell.angle_gamma   90.00
#
_symmetry.space_group_name_H-M   'P 1'
#
loop_
_entity.id
_entity.type
_entity.pdbx_description
1 polymer ?
#
loop_
_entity_poly.entity_id
_entity_poly.type
_entity_poly.pdbx_seq_one_letter_code
_entity_poly.pdbx_strand_id
1 'polypeptide(L)'
;MIYYTILFAKNVELAVIALLGGSFLIFKFSNGYEDVAKEIDWDMLFFFAGLYMLSYALEEIGFTEKIASMFSPIISHQILILFIFYLISIFTVPILNNVPTALILAPVIKILVAKGVSPLLWWTFAIGANFSTNLTPLGAIQNIVAVNFLEKNLGRKFRFFEYLKWKILPVLISLIIGAFYIIFLLFS
;
A
#
# COMPACT_ATOMS: atom_id res chain seq x y z
N MET A 1 -5.20 -19.67 10.23
CA MET A 1 -3.90 -19.07 9.85
C MET A 1 -2.92 -20.11 9.29
N ILE A 2 -2.65 -21.23 9.98
CA ILE A 2 -1.72 -22.29 9.52
C ILE A 2 -2.08 -22.90 8.15
N TYR A 3 -3.37 -23.13 7.88
CA TYR A 3 -3.83 -23.68 6.59
C TYR A 3 -3.63 -22.72 5.40
N TYR A 4 -3.68 -21.41 5.67
CA TYR A 4 -3.50 -20.34 4.70
C TYR A 4 -2.03 -20.28 4.23
N THR A 5 -1.10 -20.44 5.18
CA THR A 5 0.34 -20.50 4.91
C THR A 5 0.73 -21.74 4.08
N ILE A 6 0.06 -22.88 4.30
CA ILE A 6 0.32 -24.13 3.58
C ILE A 6 -0.20 -24.09 2.13
N LEU A 7 -1.37 -23.49 1.89
CA LEU A 7 -1.93 -23.37 0.54
C LEU A 7 -1.17 -22.34 -0.31
N PHE A 8 -0.72 -21.24 0.31
CA PHE A 8 0.16 -20.28 -0.35
C PHE A 8 1.50 -20.93 -0.76
N ALA A 9 2.07 -21.79 0.09
CA ALA A 9 3.26 -22.58 -0.23
C ALA A 9 3.06 -23.60 -1.37
N LYS A 10 1.81 -23.88 -1.77
CA LYS A 10 1.45 -24.79 -2.88
C LYS A 10 1.07 -24.07 -4.18
N ASN A 11 1.35 -22.77 -4.32
CA ASN A 11 0.97 -21.95 -5.48
C ASN A 11 -0.54 -21.94 -5.79
N VAL A 12 -1.39 -22.19 -4.78
CA VAL A 12 -2.83 -22.00 -4.96
C VAL A 12 -3.12 -20.51 -4.95
N GLU A 13 -3.85 -20.02 -5.96
CA GLU A 13 -4.22 -18.61 -6.05
C GLU A 13 -4.96 -18.15 -4.79
N LEU A 14 -4.59 -16.96 -4.29
CA LEU A 14 -5.17 -16.38 -3.08
C LEU A 14 -6.71 -16.25 -3.19
N ALA A 15 -7.22 -15.98 -4.39
CA ALA A 15 -8.64 -15.90 -4.68
C ALA A 15 -9.35 -17.22 -4.43
N VAL A 16 -8.75 -18.35 -4.85
CA VAL A 16 -9.31 -19.69 -4.62
C VAL A 16 -9.34 -20.02 -3.13
N ILE A 17 -8.29 -19.66 -2.39
CA ILE A 17 -8.23 -19.85 -0.93
C ILE A 17 -9.33 -19.04 -0.25
N ALA A 18 -9.51 -17.78 -0.64
CA ALA A 18 -10.54 -16.89 -0.10
C ALA A 18 -11.96 -17.40 -0.40
N LEU A 19 -12.22 -17.82 -1.64
CA LEU A 19 -13.52 -18.38 -2.05
C LEU A 19 -13.85 -19.66 -1.31
N LEU A 20 -12.92 -20.62 -1.23
CA LEU A 20 -13.13 -21.87 -0.51
C LEU A 20 -13.36 -21.63 0.99
N GLY A 21 -12.56 -20.74 1.60
CA GLY A 21 -12.72 -20.35 2.99
C GLY A 21 -14.07 -19.68 3.25
N GLY A 22 -14.46 -18.73 2.41
CA GLY A 22 -15.75 -18.03 2.48
C GLY A 22 -16.93 -18.99 2.29
N SER A 23 -16.91 -19.84 1.27
CA SER A 23 -17.95 -20.84 1.02
C SER A 23 -18.11 -21.81 2.19
N PHE A 24 -17.00 -22.25 2.79
CA PHE A 24 -17.04 -23.12 3.97
C PHE A 24 -17.67 -22.42 5.18
N LEU A 25 -17.34 -21.13 5.40
CA LEU A 25 -17.92 -20.36 6.51
C LEU A 25 -19.41 -20.08 6.31
N ILE A 26 -19.83 -19.74 5.08
CA ILE A 26 -21.25 -19.59 4.72
C ILE A 26 -21.99 -20.89 5.01
N PHE A 27 -21.48 -22.02 4.52
CA PHE A 27 -22.11 -23.32 4.73
C PHE A 27 -22.24 -23.70 6.22
N LYS A 28 -21.27 -23.33 7.06
CA LYS A 28 -21.20 -23.77 8.47
C LYS A 28 -21.86 -22.80 9.46
N PHE A 29 -21.86 -21.50 9.18
CA PHE A 29 -22.16 -20.48 10.19
C PHE A 29 -23.18 -19.42 9.76
N SER A 30 -23.52 -19.29 8.47
CA SER A 30 -24.55 -18.34 8.06
C SER A 30 -25.90 -19.03 7.87
N ASN A 31 -27.00 -18.30 8.03
CA ASN A 31 -28.34 -18.82 7.72
C ASN A 31 -28.65 -18.79 6.21
N GLY A 32 -27.63 -18.55 5.36
CA GLY A 32 -27.78 -18.36 3.93
C GLY A 32 -26.77 -17.36 3.36
N TYR A 33 -26.74 -17.26 2.03
CA TYR A 33 -25.91 -16.28 1.32
C TYR A 33 -26.36 -14.84 1.59
N GLU A 34 -27.66 -14.58 1.74
CA GLU A 34 -28.17 -13.22 1.92
C GLU A 34 -27.64 -12.53 3.18
N ASP A 35 -27.40 -13.27 4.27
CA ASP A 35 -26.87 -12.70 5.51
C ASP A 35 -25.42 -12.22 5.31
N VAL A 36 -24.60 -13.00 4.61
CA VAL A 36 -23.20 -12.63 4.34
C VAL A 36 -23.11 -11.55 3.27
N ALA A 37 -23.97 -11.60 2.25
CA ALA A 37 -23.98 -10.61 1.18
C ALA A 37 -24.28 -9.18 1.67
N LYS A 38 -25.03 -9.04 2.78
CA LYS A 38 -25.32 -7.75 3.43
C LYS A 38 -24.12 -7.17 4.19
N GLU A 39 -23.18 -8.00 4.61
CA GLU A 39 -21.95 -7.56 5.31
C GLU A 39 -20.82 -7.18 4.33
N ILE A 40 -20.98 -7.44 3.03
CA ILE A 40 -20.00 -7.06 2.02
C ILE A 40 -19.98 -5.54 1.86
N ASP A 41 -18.80 -4.95 2.02
CA ASP A 41 -18.53 -3.55 1.70
C ASP A 41 -18.39 -3.37 0.18
N TRP A 42 -19.54 -3.19 -0.48
CA TRP A 42 -19.61 -2.97 -1.92
C TRP A 42 -18.87 -1.71 -2.36
N ASP A 43 -18.88 -0.66 -1.55
CA ASP A 43 -18.19 0.60 -1.84
C ASP A 43 -16.68 0.35 -1.93
N MET A 44 -16.11 -0.44 -1.02
CA MET A 44 -14.70 -0.83 -1.05
C MET A 44 -14.36 -1.65 -2.31
N LEU A 45 -15.21 -2.59 -2.72
CA LEU A 45 -15.00 -3.39 -3.93
C LEU A 45 -15.01 -2.53 -5.19
N PHE A 46 -16.00 -1.64 -5.34
CA PHE A 46 -16.08 -0.74 -6.49
C PHE A 46 -14.94 0.28 -6.51
N PHE A 47 -14.51 0.76 -5.33
CA PHE A 47 -13.35 1.62 -5.21
C PHE A 47 -12.08 0.95 -5.73
N PHE A 48 -11.78 -0.29 -5.30
CA PHE A 48 -10.61 -1.01 -5.80
C PHE A 48 -10.72 -1.34 -7.29
N ALA A 49 -11.89 -1.77 -7.76
CA ALA A 49 -12.12 -2.00 -9.19
C ALA A 49 -11.84 -0.72 -10.01
N GLY A 50 -12.30 0.43 -9.53
CA GLY A 50 -12.00 1.75 -10.11
C GLY A 50 -10.51 2.06 -10.17
N LEU A 51 -9.76 1.79 -9.10
CA LEU A 51 -8.32 2.01 -9.06
C LEU A 51 -7.55 1.10 -10.02
N TYR A 52 -7.95 -0.17 -10.15
CA TYR A 52 -7.36 -1.08 -11.14
C TYR A 52 -7.66 -0.65 -12.57
N MET A 53 -8.91 -0.26 -12.85
CA MET A 53 -9.29 0.29 -14.16
C MET A 53 -8.52 1.58 -14.49
N LEU A 54 -8.34 2.47 -13.51
CA LEU A 54 -7.56 3.68 -13.68
C LEU A 54 -6.09 3.38 -13.94
N SER A 55 -5.47 2.48 -13.15
CA SER A 55 -4.08 2.05 -13.34
C SER A 55 -3.87 1.49 -14.75
N TYR A 56 -4.75 0.58 -15.18
CA TYR A 56 -4.74 0.01 -16.53
C TYR A 56 -4.92 1.09 -17.61
N ALA A 57 -5.84 2.04 -17.43
CA ALA A 57 -6.01 3.14 -18.38
C ALA A 57 -4.76 4.02 -18.48
N LEU A 58 -4.03 4.26 -17.39
CA LEU A 58 -2.77 5.01 -17.40
C LEU A 58 -1.66 4.27 -18.17
N GLU A 59 -1.64 2.93 -18.10
CA GLU A 59 -0.76 2.08 -18.92
C GLU A 59 -1.12 2.18 -20.40
N GLU A 60 -2.39 1.98 -20.75
CA GLU A 60 -2.86 1.98 -22.15
C GLU A 60 -2.64 3.33 -22.86
N ILE A 61 -2.78 4.46 -22.15
CA ILE A 61 -2.51 5.79 -22.74
C ILE A 61 -1.01 6.15 -22.76
N GLY A 62 -0.12 5.27 -22.31
CA GLY A 62 1.33 5.48 -22.27
C GLY A 62 1.80 6.49 -21.22
N PHE A 63 0.96 6.81 -20.23
CA PHE A 63 1.31 7.80 -19.20
C PHE A 63 2.41 7.26 -18.28
N THR A 64 2.36 5.97 -17.95
CA THR A 64 3.35 5.30 -17.10
C THR A 64 4.73 5.24 -17.76
N GLU A 65 4.78 5.03 -19.08
CA GLU A 65 5.98 5.05 -19.92
C GLU A 65 6.60 6.44 -19.94
N LYS A 66 5.75 7.47 -20.05
CA LYS A 66 6.19 8.86 -19.99
C LYS A 66 6.84 9.18 -18.64
N ILE A 67 6.23 8.79 -17.52
CA ILE A 67 6.85 8.94 -16.20
C ILE A 67 8.17 8.16 -16.14
N ALA A 68 8.18 6.89 -16.54
CA ALA A 68 9.39 6.07 -16.50
C ALA A 68 10.53 6.66 -17.36
N SER A 69 10.19 7.29 -18.49
CA SER A 69 11.17 7.94 -19.38
C SER A 69 11.88 9.14 -18.75
N MET A 70 11.26 9.80 -17.76
CA MET A 70 11.89 10.90 -17.00
C MET A 70 13.10 10.41 -16.19
N PHE A 71 13.16 9.13 -15.86
CA PHE A 71 14.27 8.50 -15.13
C PHE A 71 15.34 7.92 -16.06
N SER A 72 15.13 7.87 -17.38
CA SER A 72 16.11 7.36 -18.34
C SER A 72 17.50 8.00 -18.21
N PRO A 73 17.65 9.33 -17.98
CA PRO A 73 18.96 9.96 -17.83
C PRO A 73 19.74 9.47 -16.60
N ILE A 74 19.06 8.91 -15.61
CA ILE A 74 19.64 8.46 -14.33
C ILE A 74 19.45 6.96 -14.10
N ILE A 75 19.13 6.19 -15.15
CA ILE A 75 18.81 4.76 -15.03
C ILE A 75 19.96 3.93 -14.44
N SER A 76 21.21 4.36 -14.66
CA SER A 76 22.41 3.76 -14.09
C SER A 76 22.65 4.13 -12.62
N HIS A 77 22.02 5.20 -12.12
CA HIS A 77 22.14 5.68 -10.74
C HIS A 77 21.09 5.03 -9.83
N GLN A 78 21.28 3.73 -9.57
CA GLN A 78 20.37 2.89 -8.78
C GLN A 78 19.97 3.54 -7.44
N ILE A 79 20.95 3.99 -6.65
CA ILE A 79 20.73 4.62 -5.34
C ILE A 79 19.84 5.87 -5.47
N LEU A 80 20.06 6.68 -6.51
CA LEU A 80 19.30 7.91 -6.71
C LEU A 80 17.83 7.60 -7.03
N ILE A 81 17.56 6.60 -7.88
CA ILE A 81 16.18 6.20 -8.20
C ILE A 81 15.47 5.62 -6.98
N LEU A 82 16.13 4.74 -6.22
CA LEU A 82 15.59 4.21 -4.96
C LEU A 82 15.25 5.35 -4.00
N PHE A 83 16.17 6.31 -3.81
CA PHE A 83 15.94 7.47 -2.96
C PHE A 83 14.76 8.33 -3.42
N ILE A 84 14.64 8.61 -4.72
CA ILE A 84 13.52 9.38 -5.27
C ILE A 84 12.18 8.66 -5.01
N PHE A 85 12.10 7.35 -5.28
CA PHE A 85 10.86 6.59 -5.02
C PHE A 85 10.54 6.50 -3.52
N TYR A 86 11.56 6.43 -2.66
CA TYR A 86 11.38 6.52 -1.21
C TYR A 86 10.74 7.86 -0.84
N LEU A 87 11.25 8.97 -1.35
CA LEU A 87 10.67 10.30 -1.10
C LEU A 87 9.26 10.43 -1.66
N ILE A 88 9.01 9.98 -2.89
CA ILE A 88 7.67 9.97 -3.49
C ILE A 88 6.69 9.25 -2.55
N SER A 89 7.06 8.08 -2.04
CA SER A 89 6.22 7.35 -1.09
C SER A 89 6.02 8.11 0.22
N ILE A 90 7.03 8.83 0.72
CA ILE A 90 6.94 9.61 1.98
C ILE A 90 5.98 10.80 1.83
N PHE A 91 5.99 11.48 0.69
CA PHE A 91 5.19 12.70 0.51
C PHE A 91 3.77 12.42 0.00
N THR A 92 3.60 11.43 -0.87
CA THR A 92 2.30 11.17 -1.52
C THR A 92 1.37 10.31 -0.67
N VAL A 93 1.90 9.28 -0.02
CA VAL A 93 1.09 8.27 0.69
C VAL A 93 0.37 8.79 1.93
N PRO A 94 0.91 9.74 2.73
CA PRO A 94 0.14 10.32 3.82
C PRO A 94 -1.10 11.10 3.36
N ILE A 95 -1.20 11.42 2.06
CA ILE A 95 -2.34 12.15 1.50
C ILE A 95 -3.29 11.18 0.80
N LEU A 96 -2.73 10.30 -0.03
CA LEU A 96 -3.51 9.46 -0.94
C LEU A 96 -3.78 8.04 -0.42
N ASN A 97 -3.20 7.60 0.70
CA ASN A 97 -3.20 6.21 1.17
C ASN A 97 -2.26 5.30 0.34
N ASN A 98 -1.75 4.23 0.96
CA ASN A 98 -0.74 3.36 0.37
C ASN A 98 -1.32 2.53 -0.80
N VAL A 99 -2.58 2.11 -0.74
CA VAL A 99 -3.19 1.26 -1.78
C VAL A 99 -3.33 1.95 -3.14
N PRO A 100 -4.04 3.09 -3.27
CA PRO A 100 -4.18 3.75 -4.58
C PRO A 100 -2.83 4.26 -5.11
N THR A 101 -1.95 4.76 -4.25
CA THR A 101 -0.62 5.22 -4.66
C THR A 101 0.22 4.07 -5.23
N ALA A 102 0.15 2.88 -4.60
CA ALA A 102 0.82 1.69 -5.11
C ALA A 102 0.27 1.26 -6.47
N LEU A 103 -1.06 1.28 -6.66
CA LEU A 103 -1.67 0.90 -7.93
C LEU A 103 -1.28 1.84 -9.08
N ILE A 104 -1.14 3.14 -8.82
CA ILE A 104 -0.72 4.12 -9.85
C ILE A 104 0.76 3.99 -10.18
N LEU A 105 1.62 3.71 -9.19
CA LEU A 105 3.07 3.66 -9.39
C LEU A 105 3.61 2.27 -9.74
N ALA A 106 2.85 1.20 -9.49
CA ALA A 106 3.26 -0.17 -9.80
C ALA A 106 3.67 -0.35 -11.27
N PRO A 107 2.93 0.15 -12.28
CA PRO A 107 3.36 0.02 -13.66
C PRO A 107 4.65 0.79 -13.96
N VAL A 108 4.84 1.98 -13.35
CA VAL A 108 6.08 2.76 -13.49
C VAL A 108 7.27 1.98 -12.91
N ILE A 109 7.13 1.42 -11.71
CA ILE A 109 8.16 0.58 -11.07
C ILE A 109 8.48 -0.62 -11.95
N LYS A 110 7.45 -1.30 -12.49
CA LYS A 110 7.61 -2.44 -13.41
C LYS A 110 8.44 -2.06 -14.64
N ILE A 111 8.15 -0.94 -15.28
CA ILE A 111 8.90 -0.45 -16.46
C ILE A 111 10.35 -0.12 -16.08
N LEU A 112 10.58 0.55 -14.95
CA LEU A 112 11.94 0.90 -14.51
C LEU A 112 12.78 -0.34 -14.19
N VAL A 113 12.20 -1.32 -13.50
CA VAL A 113 12.87 -2.60 -13.23
C VAL A 113 13.18 -3.35 -14.52
N ALA A 114 12.25 -3.37 -15.48
CA ALA A 114 12.48 -3.97 -16.80
C ALA A 114 13.59 -3.25 -17.60
N LYS A 115 13.81 -1.95 -17.34
CA LYS A 115 14.89 -1.14 -17.92
C LYS A 115 16.23 -1.25 -17.17
N GLY A 116 16.33 -2.14 -16.17
CA GLY A 116 17.58 -2.41 -15.46
C GLY A 116 17.72 -1.71 -14.10
N VAL A 117 16.67 -1.07 -13.58
CA VAL A 117 16.65 -0.62 -12.17
C VAL A 117 16.51 -1.85 -11.26
N SER A 118 17.17 -1.81 -10.10
CA SER A 118 17.13 -2.86 -9.10
C SER A 118 15.69 -3.20 -8.71
N PRO A 119 15.32 -4.50 -8.64
CA PRO A 119 14.03 -4.94 -8.10
C PRO A 119 13.76 -4.49 -6.66
N LEU A 120 14.81 -4.06 -5.92
CA LEU A 120 14.66 -3.42 -4.62
C LEU A 120 13.76 -2.19 -4.66
N LEU A 121 13.53 -1.57 -5.82
CA LEU A 121 12.61 -0.45 -5.99
C LEU A 121 11.20 -0.75 -5.47
N TRP A 122 10.72 -1.99 -5.63
CA TRP A 122 9.45 -2.44 -5.07
C TRP A 122 9.44 -2.36 -3.54
N TRP A 123 10.50 -2.88 -2.92
CA TRP A 123 10.65 -2.86 -1.47
C TRP A 123 10.85 -1.45 -0.94
N THR A 124 11.64 -0.63 -1.62
CA THR A 124 11.87 0.77 -1.25
C THR A 124 10.57 1.54 -1.22
N PHE A 125 9.77 1.45 -2.29
CA PHE A 125 8.47 2.11 -2.32
C PHE A 125 7.53 1.56 -1.24
N ALA A 126 7.44 0.23 -1.08
CA ALA A 126 6.55 -0.40 -0.11
C ALA A 126 6.89 -0.05 1.35
N ILE A 127 8.18 -0.03 1.71
CA ILE A 127 8.64 0.33 3.06
C ILE A 127 8.33 1.80 3.34
N GLY A 128 8.68 2.70 2.42
CA GLY A 128 8.44 4.12 2.59
C GLY A 128 6.94 4.43 2.69
N ALA A 129 6.11 3.82 1.83
CA ALA A 129 4.67 3.97 1.83
C ALA A 129 4.03 3.48 3.15
N ASN A 130 4.41 2.30 3.64
CA ASN A 130 3.81 1.71 4.84
C ASN A 130 4.20 2.43 6.12
N PHE A 131 5.38 3.05 6.19
CA PHE A 131 5.75 3.85 7.34
C PHE A 131 5.17 5.26 7.26
N SER A 132 5.24 5.92 6.11
CA SER A 132 4.76 7.29 5.94
C SER A 132 3.24 7.42 6.05
N THR A 133 2.45 6.40 5.68
CA THR A 133 0.97 6.41 5.78
C THR A 133 0.48 6.73 7.20
N ASN A 134 1.28 6.44 8.23
CA ASN A 134 0.96 6.73 9.63
C ASN A 134 1.20 8.18 10.06
N LEU A 135 1.74 9.02 9.18
CA LEU A 135 2.08 10.42 9.48
C LEU A 135 0.83 11.30 9.63
N THR A 136 -0.26 10.97 8.93
CA THR A 136 -1.51 11.72 8.96
C THR A 136 -2.68 10.81 9.35
N PRO A 137 -3.77 11.38 9.91
CA PRO A 137 -4.99 10.63 10.12
C PRO A 137 -5.58 10.10 8.81
N LEU A 138 -5.42 10.86 7.72
CA LEU A 138 -6.01 10.55 6.40
C LEU A 138 -5.26 9.44 5.64
N GLY A 139 -3.98 9.21 5.98
CA GLY A 139 -3.15 8.27 5.25
C GLY A 139 -3.64 6.83 5.32
N ALA A 140 -4.35 6.46 6.39
CA ALA A 140 -4.89 5.11 6.55
C ALA A 140 -6.22 5.12 7.32
N ILE A 141 -7.16 4.24 6.93
CA ILE A 141 -8.48 4.12 7.60
C ILE A 141 -8.29 3.79 9.10
N GLN A 142 -7.28 2.98 9.43
CA GLN A 142 -6.97 2.60 10.81
C GLN A 142 -6.61 3.83 11.66
N ASN A 143 -5.98 4.85 11.07
CA ASN A 143 -5.64 6.08 11.77
C ASN A 143 -6.89 6.90 12.08
N ILE A 144 -7.81 7.02 11.11
CA ILE A 144 -9.11 7.69 11.31
C ILE A 144 -9.90 6.98 12.42
N VAL A 145 -10.00 5.65 12.36
CA VAL A 145 -10.71 4.85 13.37
C VAL A 145 -10.09 5.04 14.76
N ALA A 146 -8.76 5.00 14.87
CA ALA A 146 -8.07 5.23 16.12
C ALA A 146 -8.30 6.64 16.69
N VAL A 147 -8.26 7.68 15.83
CA VAL A 147 -8.56 9.06 16.24
C VAL A 147 -10.00 9.16 16.72
N ASN A 148 -10.98 8.66 15.95
CA ASN A 148 -12.40 8.68 16.33
C ASN A 148 -12.65 7.96 17.66
N PHE A 149 -11.99 6.82 17.88
CA PHE A 149 -12.05 6.10 19.15
C PHE A 149 -11.48 6.92 20.31
N LEU A 150 -10.33 7.57 20.13
CA LEU A 150 -9.72 8.43 21.15
C LEU A 150 -10.58 9.66 21.45
N GLU A 151 -11.12 10.34 20.44
CA GLU A 151 -11.99 11.50 20.61
C GLU A 151 -13.25 11.16 21.41
N LYS A 152 -13.85 10.00 21.12
CA LYS A 152 -15.02 9.49 21.85
C LYS A 152 -14.73 9.22 23.32
N ASN A 153 -13.57 8.64 23.65
CA ASN A 153 -13.21 8.28 25.02
C ASN A 153 -12.70 9.47 25.83
N LEU A 154 -12.02 10.44 25.20
CA LEU A 154 -11.47 11.62 25.86
C LEU A 154 -12.45 12.80 25.91
N GLY A 155 -13.56 12.73 25.18
CA GLY A 155 -14.55 13.80 25.12
C GLY A 155 -14.05 15.08 24.45
N ARG A 156 -12.98 15.01 23.64
CA ARG A 156 -12.40 16.15 22.92
C ARG A 156 -12.02 15.77 21.50
N LYS A 157 -12.08 16.74 20.59
CA LYS A 157 -11.57 16.56 19.22
C LYS A 157 -10.05 16.69 19.18
N PHE A 158 -9.42 15.89 18.33
CA PHE A 158 -8.01 15.95 17.98
C PHE A 158 -7.82 16.83 16.76
N ARG A 159 -6.91 17.80 16.88
CA ARG A 159 -6.53 18.62 15.72
C ARG A 159 -5.54 17.85 14.86
N PHE A 160 -5.60 18.04 13.54
CA PHE A 160 -4.66 17.44 12.59
C PHE A 160 -3.19 17.62 13.00
N PHE A 161 -2.81 18.85 13.38
CA PHE A 161 -1.44 19.16 13.81
C PHE A 161 -1.04 18.49 15.13
N GLU A 162 -1.99 18.19 16.01
CA GLU A 162 -1.71 17.47 17.26
C GLU A 162 -1.34 16.02 16.97
N TYR A 163 -2.11 15.34 16.12
CA TYR A 163 -1.80 14.00 15.64
C TYR A 163 -0.43 13.97 14.95
N LEU A 164 -0.17 14.93 14.05
CA LEU A 164 1.09 15.00 13.31
C LEU A 164 2.27 15.14 14.26
N LYS A 165 2.18 15.99 15.28
CA LYS A 165 3.24 16.15 16.30
C LYS A 165 3.52 14.85 17.07
N TRP A 166 2.50 14.04 17.33
CA TRP A 166 2.66 12.77 18.04
C TRP A 166 3.25 11.68 17.14
N LYS A 167 2.91 11.68 15.86
CA LYS A 167 3.32 10.63 14.91
C LYS A 167 4.62 10.91 14.18
N ILE A 168 5.02 12.17 14.06
CA ILE A 168 6.21 12.52 13.28
C ILE A 168 7.47 11.83 13.79
N LEU A 169 7.69 11.79 15.11
CA LEU A 169 8.88 11.15 15.68
C LEU A 169 8.91 9.63 15.44
N PRO A 170 7.89 8.83 15.80
CA PRO A 170 7.92 7.39 15.55
C PRO A 170 7.97 7.06 14.05
N VAL A 171 7.26 7.81 13.20
CA VAL A 171 7.30 7.62 11.74
C VAL A 171 8.70 7.92 11.19
N LEU A 172 9.34 9.01 11.61
CA LEU A 172 10.69 9.34 11.18
C LEU A 172 11.69 8.26 11.59
N ILE A 173 11.60 7.74 12.82
CA ILE A 173 12.45 6.64 13.27
C ILE A 173 12.25 5.40 12.38
N SER A 174 11.00 5.01 12.10
CA SER A 174 10.71 3.89 11.21
C SER A 174 11.22 4.12 9.78
N LEU A 175 11.10 5.34 9.25
CA LEU A 175 11.62 5.69 7.93
C LEU A 175 13.14 5.66 7.88
N ILE A 176 13.84 6.06 8.94
CA ILE A 176 15.30 5.98 9.02
C ILE A 176 15.74 4.51 9.05
N ILE A 177 15.11 3.69 9.88
CA ILE A 177 15.40 2.25 9.95
C ILE A 177 15.13 1.59 8.60
N GLY A 178 14.00 1.91 7.96
CA GLY A 178 13.66 1.41 6.63
C GLY A 178 14.69 1.80 5.56
N ALA A 179 15.18 3.04 5.59
CA ALA A 179 16.23 3.49 4.68
C ALA A 179 17.54 2.73 4.90
N PHE A 180 17.97 2.52 6.15
CA PHE A 180 19.15 1.70 6.46
C PHE A 180 18.97 0.25 5.99
N TYR A 181 17.79 -0.33 6.17
CA TYR A 181 17.51 -1.69 5.71
C TYR A 181 17.59 -1.82 4.18
N ILE A 182 17.02 -0.87 3.43
CA ILE A 182 17.14 -0.85 1.96
C ILE A 182 18.59 -0.70 1.51
N ILE A 183 19.35 0.20 2.16
CA ILE A 183 20.78 0.40 1.87
C ILE A 183 21.56 -0.89 2.15
N PHE A 184 21.31 -1.54 3.29
CA PHE A 184 21.93 -2.82 3.63
C PHE A 184 21.65 -3.88 2.56
N LEU A 185 20.39 -4.03 2.14
CA LEU A 185 20.00 -4.97 1.08
C LEU A 185 20.62 -4.66 -0.28
N LEU A 186 20.94 -3.40 -0.56
CA LEU A 186 21.57 -3.01 -1.81
C LEU A 186 23.04 -3.44 -1.88
N PHE A 187 23.71 -3.55 -0.73
CA PHE A 187 25.13 -3.89 -0.62
C PHE A 187 25.39 -5.34 -0.17
N SER A 188 24.35 -6.12 0.15
CA SER A 188 24.42 -7.54 0.47
C SER A 188 24.29 -8.42 -0.78
#